data_AF-A0A1E3X610-F1
#
_entry.id   AF-A0A1E3X610-F1
#
_cell.length_a   1.000
_cell.length_b   1.000
_cell.length_c   1.000
_cell.angle_alpha   90.00
_cell.angle_beta   90.00
_cell.angle_gamma   90.00
#
_symmetry.space_group_name_H-M   'P 1'
#
loop_
_entity.id
_entity.type
_entity.pdbx_description
1 polymer ?
#
loop_
_entity_poly.entity_id
_entity_poly.type
_entity_poly.pdbx_seq_one_letter_code
_entity_poly.pdbx_strand_id
1 'polypeptide(L)' 'MELPENWQDIRQYVLIRDSYRCIKCNSTDNLHVHHIHQKYFGGSHKLSNLITLCDKCHSDQHIELQVGLSK' A
#
# COMPACT_ATOMS: atom_id res chain seq x y z
N MET A 1 -8.47 1.25 14.68
CA MET A 1 -7.74 0.37 13.74
C MET A 1 -6.29 0.46 14.12
N GLU A 2 -5.79 -0.51 14.88
CA GLU A 2 -4.41 -0.46 15.39
C GLU A 2 -3.44 -0.98 14.32
N LEU A 3 -2.43 -0.17 14.01
CA LEU A 3 -1.29 -0.62 13.23
C LEU A 3 -0.38 -1.44 14.14
N PRO A 4 0.30 -2.47 13.62
CA PRO A 4 1.25 -3.22 14.42
C PRO A 4 2.38 -2.28 14.88
N GLU A 5 2.90 -2.50 16.08
CA GLU A 5 3.94 -1.67 16.70
C GLU A 5 5.18 -1.51 15.79
N ASN A 6 5.47 -2.53 14.98
CA ASN A 6 6.58 -2.55 14.01
C ASN A 6 6.19 -2.09 12.59
N TRP A 7 5.11 -1.32 12.41
CA TRP A 7 4.67 -0.86 11.09
C TRP A 7 5.74 -0.09 10.33
N GLN A 8 6.56 0.71 11.02
CA GLN A 8 7.64 1.46 10.39
C GLN A 8 8.69 0.51 9.78
N ASP A 9 9.06 -0.56 10.48
CA ASP A 9 10.01 -1.56 9.99
C ASP A 9 9.43 -2.34 8.79
N ILE A 10 8.16 -2.75 8.88
CA ILE A 10 7.46 -3.41 7.78
C ILE A 10 7.43 -2.50 6.55
N ARG A 11 7.09 -1.23 6.74
CA ARG A 11 7.05 -0.23 5.67
C ARG A 11 8.42 -0.08 5.02
N GLN A 12 9.46 0.06 5.83
CA GLN A 12 10.82 0.22 5.36
C GLN A 12 11.31 -1.01 4.58
N TYR A 13 11.00 -2.21 5.07
CA TYR A 13 11.32 -3.45 4.37
C TYR A 13 10.65 -3.54 3.00
N VAL A 14 9.36 -3.20 2.92
CA VAL A 14 8.61 -3.22 1.64
C VAL A 14 9.20 -2.22 0.64
N LEU A 15 9.55 -1.01 1.09
CA LEU A 15 10.22 -0.02 0.24
C LEU A 15 11.58 -0.51 -0.27
N ILE A 16 12.40 -1.12 0.60
CA ILE A 16 13.70 -1.69 0.21
C ILE A 16 13.51 -2.83 -0.80
N ARG A 17 12.60 -3.77 -0.52
CA ARG A 17 12.28 -4.90 -1.40
C ARG A 17 11.87 -4.43 -2.79
N ASP A 18 11.04 -3.40 -2.85
CA ASP A 18 10.53 -2.83 -4.10
C ASP A 18 11.51 -1.79 -4.69
N SER A 19 12.75 -1.75 -4.20
CA SER A 19 13.84 -0.89 -4.69
C SER A 19 13.52 0.62 -4.66
N TYR A 20 12.70 1.06 -3.70
CA TYR A 20 12.16 2.42 -3.62
C TYR A 20 11.53 2.88 -4.93
N ARG A 21 10.75 2.00 -5.56
CA ARG A 21 10.06 2.26 -6.81
C ARG A 21 8.64 1.76 -6.74
N CYS A 22 7.75 2.45 -7.43
CA CYS A 22 6.42 1.96 -7.69
C CYS A 22 6.52 0.68 -8.55
N ILE A 23 6.03 -0.46 -8.06
CA ILE A 23 6.06 -1.71 -8.86
C ILE A 23 5.17 -1.67 -10.10
N LYS A 24 4.24 -0.71 -10.21
CA LYS A 24 3.35 -0.57 -11.39
C LYS A 24 3.97 0.28 -12.50
N CYS A 25 4.67 1.37 -12.16
CA CYS A 25 5.15 2.35 -13.15
C CYS A 25 6.62 2.75 -12.99
N ASN A 26 7.36 2.18 -12.04
CA ASN A 26 8.76 2.47 -11.72
C ASN A 26 9.08 3.90 -11.23
N SER A 27 8.06 4.75 -11.00
CA SER A 27 8.24 6.06 -10.39
C SER A 27 8.90 5.94 -9.02
N THR A 28 9.75 6.89 -8.68
CA THR A 28 10.41 7.04 -7.37
C THR A 28 9.76 8.10 -6.50
N ASP A 29 8.72 8.77 -7.01
CA ASP A 29 8.12 9.94 -6.38
C ASP A 29 6.91 9.55 -5.55
N ASN A 30 6.74 10.19 -4.38
CA ASN A 30 5.59 10.05 -3.47
C ASN A 30 5.16 8.58 -3.28
N LEU A 31 6.02 7.79 -2.65
CA LEU A 31 5.85 6.35 -2.49
C LEU A 31 5.10 5.97 -1.20
N HIS A 32 4.11 5.11 -1.36
CA HIS A 32 3.26 4.60 -0.30
C HIS A 32 3.24 3.08 -0.31
N VAL A 33 3.15 2.48 0.89
CA VAL A 33 2.93 1.04 1.02
C VAL A 33 1.42 0.80 1.02
N HIS A 34 0.97 0.04 0.03
CA HIS A 34 -0.41 -0.29 -0.23
C HIS A 34 -0.72 -1.73 0.19
N HIS A 35 -1.90 -1.94 0.77
CA HIS A 35 -2.44 -3.29 1.01
C HIS A 35 -3.13 -3.81 -0.25
N ILE A 36 -2.62 -4.90 -0.84
CA ILE A 36 -3.25 -5.53 -2.02
C ILE A 36 -4.69 -5.95 -1.68
N HIS A 37 -4.86 -6.73 -0.62
CA HIS A 37 -6.15 -6.99 -0.01
C HIS A 37 -6.37 -5.97 1.10
N GLN A 38 -7.40 -5.13 0.95
CA GLN A 38 -7.62 -4.02 1.85
C GLN A 38 -7.94 -4.48 3.28
N LYS A 39 -7.51 -3.68 4.26
CA LYS A 39 -7.72 -3.93 5.69
C LYS A 39 -9.17 -4.15 6.08
N TYR A 40 -10.07 -3.33 5.52
CA TYR A 40 -11.50 -3.42 5.78
C TYR A 40 -12.09 -4.80 5.43
N PHE A 41 -11.57 -5.43 4.37
CA PHE A 41 -12.00 -6.77 3.93
C PHE A 41 -11.19 -7.91 4.55
N GLY A 42 -10.42 -7.66 5.62
CA GLY A 42 -9.59 -8.67 6.29
C GLY A 42 -8.13 -8.73 5.79
N GLY A 43 -7.68 -7.71 5.08
CA GLY A 43 -6.29 -7.54 4.66
C GLY A 43 -5.30 -7.67 5.81
N SER A 44 -4.25 -8.46 5.63
CA SER A 44 -3.18 -8.64 6.63
C SER A 44 -2.05 -7.62 6.46
N HIS A 45 -1.22 -7.42 7.48
CA HIS A 45 0.05 -6.68 7.35
C HIS A 45 1.22 -7.59 6.92
N LYS A 46 0.93 -8.81 6.44
CA LYS A 46 1.96 -9.70 5.92
C LYS A 46 2.61 -9.05 4.70
N LEU A 47 3.92 -9.21 4.56
CA LEU A 47 4.70 -8.66 3.45
C LEU A 47 4.16 -9.05 2.07
N SER A 48 3.57 -10.24 1.95
CA SER A 48 2.94 -10.71 0.71
C SER A 48 1.67 -9.93 0.33
N ASN A 49 1.07 -9.21 1.26
CA ASN A 49 -0.11 -8.37 1.05
C ASN A 49 0.26 -6.88 0.92
N LEU A 50 1.56 -6.55 0.87
CA LEU A 50 2.04 -5.16 0.86
C LEU A 50 2.90 -4.91 -0.37
N ILE A 51 2.68 -3.76 -1.01
CA ILE A 51 3.37 -3.35 -2.24
C ILE A 51 3.63 -1.83 -2.24
N THR A 52 4.73 -1.38 -2.83
CA THR A 52 5.07 0.04 -2.99
C THR A 52 4.43 0.67 -4.23
N LEU A 53 3.54 1.66 -4.06
CA LEU A 53 2.93 2.40 -5.16
C LEU A 53 3.23 3.90 -5.05
N CYS A 54 3.38 4.59 -6.19
CA CYS A 54 3.36 6.06 -6.19
C CYS A 54 1.92 6.55 -6.01
N ASP A 55 1.73 7.80 -5.59
CA ASP A 55 0.41 8.39 -5.36
C ASP A 55 -0.59 8.20 -6.52
N LYS A 56 -0.13 8.36 -7.76
CA LYS A 56 -0.97 8.15 -8.95
C LYS A 56 -1.46 6.71 -9.03
N CYS A 57 -0.54 5.75 -9.00
CA CYS A 57 -0.88 4.33 -9.08
C CYS A 57 -1.63 3.84 -7.85
N HIS A 58 -1.36 4.42 -6.68
CA HIS A 58 -2.06 4.14 -5.43
C HIS A 58 -3.53 4.55 -5.55
N SER A 59 -3.79 5.78 -6.00
CA SER A 59 -5.14 6.28 -6.25
C SER A 59 -5.88 5.45 -7.30
N ASP A 60 -5.19 5.02 -8.36
CA ASP A 60 -5.77 4.12 -9.38
C ASP A 60 -6.21 2.77 -8.81
N GLN A 61 -5.54 2.25 -7.76
CA GLN A 61 -5.94 1.00 -7.11
C GLN A 61 -7.08 1.19 -6.10
N HIS A 62 -7.33 2.43 -5.65
CA HIS A 62 -8.51 2.74 -4.83
C HIS A 62 -9.80 2.87 -5.67
N ILE A 63 -9.72 2.83 -7.00
CA ILE A 63 -10.87 2.98 -7.91
C ILE A 63 -11.89 1.83 -7.76
N GLU A 64 -11.54 0.66 -7.23
CA GLU A 64 -12.53 -0.41 -7.00
C GLU A 64 -13.26 -0.33 -5.65
N LEU A 65 -12.84 0.51 -4.69
CA LEU A 65 -13.42 0.50 -3.34
C LEU A 65 -13.71 1.90 -2.74
N GLN A 66 -13.48 2.99 -3.48
CA GLN A 66 -13.87 4.35 -3.07
C GLN A 66 -15.23 4.84 -3.60
N VAL A 67 -16.17 3.94 -3.95
CA VAL A 67 -17.54 4.31 -4.35
C VAL A 67 -18.60 3.97 -3.29
N GLY A 68 -18.20 3.74 -2.03
CA GLY A 68 -19.09 3.21 -1.00
C GLY A 68 -19.31 4.02 0.28
N LEU A 69 -18.64 5.17 0.50
CA LEU A 69 -18.80 5.95 1.73
C LEU A 69 -18.87 7.45 1.43
N SER A 70 -19.87 7.83 0.66
CA SER A 70 -20.47 9.17 0.69
C SER A 70 -21.96 9.00 0.94
N LYS A 71 -22.32 8.83 2.21
CA LYS A 71 -23.55 9.29 2.86
C LYS A 71 -23.49 8.98 4.36
#